data_AF-A0A351CLM3-F1
#
_entry.id   AF-A0A351CLM3-F1
#
_cell.length_a   1.000
_cell.length_b   1.000
_cell.length_c   1.000
_cell.angle_alpha   90.00
_cell.angle_beta   90.00
_cell.angle_gamma   90.00
#
_symmetry.space_group_name_H-M   'P 1'
#
loop_
_entity.id
_entity.type
_entity.pdbx_description
1 polymer ?
#
loop_
_entity_poly.entity_id
_entity_poly.type
_entity_poly.pdbx_seq_one_letter_code
_entity_poly.pdbx_strand_id
1 'polypeptide(L)'
;VKIFFYQGLSIGLVGILVGVVLGVALALNIESVVSSIESVLGFQFFPKDVFYIDRFPSEVHINDILMVVLGAIVLVVIASIYPAIRAGKVNIAKVLSHE
;
A
#
# COMPACT_ATOMS: atom_id res chain seq x y z
N VAL A 1 -2.89 4.93 -25.76
CA VAL A 1 -2.32 3.76 -25.05
C VAL A 1 -1.05 4.12 -24.26
N LYS A 2 0.02 4.65 -24.90
CA LYS A 2 1.28 5.00 -24.21
C LYS A 2 1.11 6.00 -23.04
N ILE A 3 0.37 7.08 -23.22
CA ILE A 3 0.16 8.12 -22.19
C ILE A 3 -0.54 7.56 -20.93
N PHE A 4 -1.60 6.76 -21.12
CA PHE A 4 -2.32 6.12 -20.02
C PHE A 4 -1.48 5.08 -19.27
N PHE A 5 -0.58 4.39 -19.97
CA PHE A 5 0.34 3.44 -19.34
C PHE A 5 1.35 4.18 -18.44
N TYR A 6 1.98 5.25 -18.93
CA TYR A 6 2.89 6.07 -18.12
C TYR A 6 2.18 6.72 -16.94
N GLN A 7 0.95 7.21 -17.12
CA GLN A 7 0.19 7.84 -16.06
C GLN A 7 -0.20 6.84 -14.94
N GLY A 8 -0.63 5.63 -15.32
CA GLY A 8 -0.88 4.54 -14.35
C GLY A 8 0.38 4.11 -13.61
N LEU A 9 1.50 4.01 -14.33
CA LEU A 9 2.80 3.67 -13.75
C LEU A 9 3.28 4.74 -12.75
N SER A 10 3.18 6.03 -13.11
CA SER A 10 3.55 7.14 -12.23
C SER A 10 2.73 7.18 -10.95
N ILE A 11 1.41 7.02 -11.05
CA ILE A 11 0.52 6.99 -9.88
C ILE A 11 0.85 5.79 -8.99
N GLY A 12 1.09 4.62 -9.60
CA GLY A 12 1.47 3.41 -8.88
C GLY A 12 2.81 3.54 -8.14
N LEU A 13 3.82 4.13 -8.77
CA LEU A 13 5.13 4.40 -8.15
C LEU A 13 5.01 5.35 -6.95
N VAL A 14 4.24 6.43 -7.09
CA VAL A 14 4.00 7.36 -5.98
C VAL A 14 3.26 6.66 -4.85
N GLY A 15 2.26 5.82 -5.17
CA GLY A 15 1.54 5.01 -4.18
C GLY A 15 2.45 4.05 -3.42
N ILE A 16 3.36 3.37 -4.11
CA ILE A 16 4.35 2.47 -3.47
C ILE A 16 5.27 3.26 -2.54
N LEU A 17 5.84 4.38 -3.01
CA LEU A 17 6.71 5.23 -2.19
C LEU A 17 6.01 5.71 -0.91
N VAL A 18 4.80 6.26 -1.06
CA VAL A 18 4.01 6.74 0.08
C VAL A 18 3.64 5.59 1.02
N GLY A 19 3.23 4.45 0.47
CA GLY A 19 2.87 3.26 1.24
C GLY A 19 4.04 2.69 2.05
N VAL A 20 5.25 2.64 1.47
CA VAL A 20 6.46 2.18 2.17
C VAL A 20 6.83 3.14 3.28
N VAL A 21 6.84 4.45 3.01
CA VAL A 21 7.17 5.46 4.03
C VAL A 21 6.18 5.39 5.19
N LEU A 22 4.88 5.34 4.90
CA LEU A 22 3.85 5.21 5.93
C LEU A 22 3.93 3.88 6.67
N GLY A 23 4.15 2.76 5.97
CA GLY A 23 4.27 1.44 6.56
C GLY A 23 5.46 1.32 7.51
N VAL A 24 6.63 1.83 7.10
CA VAL A 24 7.83 1.87 7.94
C VAL A 24 7.63 2.82 9.12
N ALA A 25 7.04 4.00 8.90
CA ALA A 25 6.74 4.94 9.99
C ALA A 25 5.78 4.32 11.03
N LEU A 26 4.75 3.60 10.59
CA LEU A 26 3.82 2.89 11.47
C LEU A 26 4.50 1.72 12.20
N ALA A 27 5.37 0.96 11.51
CA ALA A 27 6.10 -0.14 12.13
C ALA A 27 7.04 0.36 13.23
N LEU A 28 7.75 1.46 13.01
CA LEU A 28 8.62 2.09 14.02
C LEU A 28 7.84 2.68 15.19
N ASN A 29 6.58 3.09 14.98
CA ASN A 29 5.71 3.68 16.00
C ASN A 29 4.62 2.70 16.48
N ILE A 30 4.83 1.38 16.32
CA ILE A 30 3.81 0.38 16.61
C ILE A 30 3.33 0.45 18.07
N GLU A 31 4.22 0.74 19.02
CA GLU A 31 3.89 0.91 20.44
C GLU A 31 2.89 2.06 20.65
N SER A 32 3.12 3.21 19.98
CA SER A 32 2.23 4.37 20.07
C SER A 32 0.89 4.12 19.38
N VAL A 33 0.88 3.40 18.26
CA VAL A 33 -0.36 3.05 17.53
C VAL A 33 -1.22 2.10 18.37
N VAL A 34 -0.61 1.06 18.94
CA VAL A 34 -1.30 0.09 19.80
C VAL A 34 -1.84 0.79 21.05
N SER A 35 -1.04 1.62 21.73
CA SER A 35 -1.49 2.37 22.91
C SER A 35 -2.64 3.33 22.61
N SER A 36 -2.61 3.99 21.45
CA SER A 36 -3.71 4.86 21.01
C SER A 36 -4.99 4.07 20.77
N ILE A 37 -4.90 2.91 20.12
CA ILE A 37 -6.05 2.02 19.87
C ILE A 37 -6.61 1.47 21.19
N GLU A 38 -5.76 1.06 22.13
CA GLU A 38 -6.16 0.63 23.48
C GLU A 38 -6.89 1.74 24.25
N SER A 39 -6.41 2.98 24.16
CA SER A 39 -7.05 4.14 24.81
C SER A 39 -8.46 4.43 24.28
N VAL A 40 -8.69 4.18 22.98
CA VAL A 40 -9.98 4.40 22.32
C VAL A 40 -10.93 3.23 22.59
N LEU A 41 -10.44 1.99 22.57
CA LEU A 41 -11.25 0.79 22.79
C LEU A 41 -11.50 0.49 24.27
N GLY A 42 -10.78 1.12 25.18
CA GLY A 42 -10.94 0.93 26.64
C GLY A 42 -10.57 -0.47 27.12
N PHE A 43 -9.92 -1.28 26.27
CA PHE A 43 -9.50 -2.65 26.55
C PHE A 43 -7.98 -2.73 26.36
N GLN A 44 -7.26 -3.15 27.40
CA GLN A 44 -5.82 -3.45 27.30
C GLN A 44 -5.68 -4.79 26.59
N PHE A 45 -5.11 -4.80 25.38
CA PHE A 45 -4.86 -6.04 24.64
C PHE A 45 -3.83 -6.92 25.37
N PHE A 46 -2.94 -6.29 26.15
CA PHE A 46 -2.00 -6.95 27.04
C PHE A 46 -2.16 -6.45 28.48
N PRO A 47 -2.79 -7.21 29.39
CA PRO A 47 -2.74 -6.94 30.82
C PRO A 47 -1.27 -7.03 31.27
N LYS A 48 -0.72 -5.90 31.73
CA LYS A 48 0.68 -5.79 32.19
C LYS A 48 1.05 -6.80 33.29
N ASP A 49 0.07 -7.41 33.94
CA ASP A 49 0.24 -8.37 35.04
C ASP A 49 0.61 -9.80 34.62
N VAL A 50 0.47 -10.20 33.35
CA VAL A 50 0.69 -11.60 32.92
C VAL A 50 1.76 -11.75 31.83
N PHE A 51 2.00 -10.70 31.03
CA PHE A 51 3.01 -10.73 29.98
C PHE A 51 4.11 -9.71 30.27
N TYR A 52 5.23 -10.20 30.76
CA TYR A 52 6.46 -9.47 31.04
C TYR A 52 7.22 -9.07 29.75
N ILE A 53 6.48 -8.69 28.71
CA ILE A 53 7.00 -8.24 27.42
C ILE A 53 6.66 -6.75 27.33
N ASP A 54 7.50 -5.95 27.97
CA ASP A 54 7.34 -4.49 28.13
C ASP A 54 7.50 -3.71 26.81
N ARG A 55 7.87 -4.40 25.71
CA ARG A 55 8.08 -3.82 24.39
C ARG A 55 7.74 -4.87 23.34
N PHE A 56 6.89 -4.53 22.38
CA PHE A 56 6.87 -5.27 21.12
C PHE A 56 8.23 -5.04 20.47
N PRO A 57 9.11 -6.05 20.34
CA PRO A 57 10.32 -5.87 19.56
C PRO A 57 9.86 -5.69 18.11
N SER A 58 9.65 -4.43 17.71
CA SER A 58 9.37 -4.07 16.33
C SER A 58 10.66 -4.27 15.55
N GLU A 59 10.96 -5.52 15.24
CA GLU A 59 12.08 -5.90 14.41
C GLU A 59 11.67 -5.69 12.95
N VAL A 60 11.91 -4.48 12.47
CA VAL A 60 11.69 -4.14 11.08
C VAL A 60 12.80 -4.81 10.26
N HIS A 61 12.51 -5.99 9.70
CA HIS A 61 13.43 -6.65 8.78
C HIS A 61 13.36 -5.99 7.40
N ILE A 62 14.49 -5.48 6.94
CA ILE A 62 14.63 -4.87 5.61
C ILE A 62 14.24 -5.86 4.50
N ASN A 63 14.48 -7.15 4.71
CA ASN A 63 14.11 -8.19 3.77
C ASN A 63 12.59 -8.28 3.55
N ASP A 64 11.80 -8.12 4.61
CA ASP A 64 10.34 -8.15 4.52
C ASP A 64 9.81 -6.92 3.80
N ILE A 65 10.41 -5.74 4.07
CA ILE A 65 10.12 -4.51 3.31
C ILE A 65 10.39 -4.74 1.82
N LEU A 66 11.53 -5.34 1.48
CA LEU A 66 11.93 -5.58 0.09
C LEU A 66 10.94 -6.52 -0.62
N MET A 67 10.50 -7.59 0.05
CA MET A 67 9.50 -8.52 -0.48
C MET A 67 8.14 -7.85 -0.70
N VAL A 68 7.69 -7.03 0.25
CA VAL A 68 6.43 -6.28 0.13
C VAL A 68 6.52 -5.27 -1.01
N VAL A 69 7.63 -4.55 -1.15
CA VAL A 69 7.86 -3.60 -2.25
C VAL A 69 7.83 -4.31 -3.60
N LEU A 70 8.53 -5.44 -3.73
CA LEU A 70 8.52 -6.24 -4.96
C LEU A 70 7.11 -6.73 -5.30
N GLY A 71 6.38 -7.25 -4.32
CA GLY A 71 4.98 -7.66 -4.50
C GLY A 71 4.07 -6.49 -4.93
N ALA A 72 4.24 -5.33 -4.31
CA ALA A 72 3.50 -4.12 -4.65
C ALA A 72 3.82 -3.62 -6.06
N ILE A 73 5.09 -3.66 -6.49
CA ILE A 73 5.49 -3.34 -7.87
C ILE A 73 4.82 -4.29 -8.86
N VAL A 74 4.84 -5.60 -8.59
CA VAL A 74 4.17 -6.60 -9.45
C VAL A 74 2.67 -6.32 -9.55
N LEU A 75 2.01 -6.04 -8.42
CA LEU A 75 0.60 -5.69 -8.40
C LEU A 75 0.31 -4.39 -9.15
N VAL A 76 1.13 -3.35 -9.00
CA VAL A 76 0.98 -2.09 -9.74
C VAL A 76 1.15 -2.31 -11.24
N VAL A 77 2.09 -3.15 -11.66
CA VAL A 77 2.29 -3.49 -13.08
C VAL A 77 1.05 -4.21 -13.62
N ILE A 78 0.53 -5.22 -12.92
CA ILE A 78 -0.69 -5.94 -13.32
C ILE A 78 -1.90 -4.99 -13.35
N ALA A 79 -2.07 -4.18 -12.30
CA ALA A 79 -3.14 -3.22 -12.17
C ALA A 79 -3.07 -2.10 -13.22
N SER A 80 -1.87 -1.73 -13.70
CA SER A 80 -1.68 -0.75 -14.79
C SER A 80 -1.91 -1.34 -16.17
N ILE A 81 -1.72 -2.65 -16.35
CA ILE A 81 -2.03 -3.37 -17.59
C ILE A 81 -3.55 -3.40 -17.84
N TYR A 82 -4.37 -3.60 -16.80
CA TYR A 82 -5.82 -3.65 -16.92
C TYR A 82 -6.46 -2.40 -17.59
N PRO A 83 -6.19 -1.15 -17.13
CA PRO A 83 -6.68 0.07 -17.79
C PRO A 83 -5.99 0.29 -19.14
N ALA A 84 -4.74 -0.13 -19.34
CA ALA A 84 -4.06 0.00 -20.63
C ALA A 84 -4.74 -0.84 -21.73
N ILE A 85 -5.15 -2.08 -21.41
CA ILE A 85 -5.92 -2.95 -22.32
C ILE A 85 -7.34 -2.38 -22.53
N ARG A 86 -7.97 -1.87 -21.47
CA ARG A 86 -9.31 -1.27 -21.57
C ARG A 86 -9.32 0.01 -22.42
N ALA A 87 -8.29 0.84 -22.32
CA ALA A 87 -8.12 2.05 -23.14
C ALA A 87 -7.78 1.74 -24.61
N GLY A 88 -7.09 0.63 -24.89
CA GLY A 88 -6.83 0.15 -26.26
C GLY A 88 -8.08 -0.34 -26.99
N LYS A 89 -9.13 -0.72 -26.25
CA LYS A 89 -10.43 -1.15 -26.82
C LYS A 89 -11.44 -0.01 -26.97
N VAL A 90 -11.10 1.23 -26.57
CA VAL A 90 -11.91 2.41 -26.91
C VAL A 90 -11.62 2.76 -28.36
N ASN A 91 -12.25 2.01 -29.26
CA ASN A 91 -12.20 2.20 -30.68
C ASN A 91 -12.89 3.53 -31.03
N ILE A 92 -12.13 4.50 -31.52
CA ILE A 92 -12.57 5.86 -31.88
C ILE A 92 -13.68 5.83 -32.96
N ALA A 93 -13.87 4.70 -33.65
CA ALA A 93 -14.85 4.54 -34.72
C ALA A 93 -16.34 4.71 -34.31
N LYS A 94 -16.69 4.65 -33.00
CA LYS A 94 -18.10 4.84 -32.56
C LYS A 94 -18.44 6.28 -32.15
N VAL A 95 -17.45 7.16 -32.04
CA VAL A 95 -17.67 8.58 -31.69
C VAL A 95 -18.03 9.39 -32.93
N LEU A 96 -17.54 9.00 -34.13
CA LEU A 96 -17.82 9.72 -35.38
C LEU A 96 -19.20 9.41 -36.00
N SER A 97 -19.92 8.39 -35.52
CA SER A 97 -21.24 8.01 -36.09
C SER A 97 -22.42 8.69 -35.38
N HIS A 98 -22.14 9.63 -34.47
CA HIS A 98 -23.14 10.45 -33.77
C HIS A 98 -22.92 11.95 -33.99
N GLU A 99 -22.07 12.32 -34.94
CA GLU A 99 -22.13 13.63 -35.61
C GLU A 99 -22.85 13.50 -36.95
#